data_AF-A0A8T5ZA97-F1
#
_entry.id   AF-A0A8T5ZA97-F1
#
_cell.length_a   1.000
_cell.length_b   1.000
_cell.length_c   1.000
_cell.angle_alpha   90.00
_cell.angle_beta   90.00
_cell.angle_gamma   90.00
#
_symmetry.space_group_name_H-M   'P 1'
#
loop_
_entity.id
_entity.type
_entity.pdbx_description
1 polymer ?
#
loop_
_entity_poly.entity_id
_entity_poly.type
_entity_poly.pdbx_seq_one_letter_code
_entity_poly.pdbx_strand_id
1 'polypeptide(L)'
;MEQRHITGKSHWYHETQSSTAEYDVLPLVPEAAKVSDPFLLDVILDEETLAPFLSWLVPARVLAVELFPDQLTVTRSQTFTAYERLSTALTVAQVCGVQRLCNYYSARLTPLPGPDSSRESNHRLAQITQYARQLASSPSIIDNRSRQHLNDVGLTAWDCV
;
A
#
# COMPACT_ATOMS: atom_id res chain seq x y z
N MET A 1 -39.70 16.69 42.99
CA MET A 1 -38.39 16.21 43.43
C MET A 1 -37.74 15.51 42.25
N GLU A 2 -36.72 16.13 41.65
CA GLU A 2 -35.71 15.43 40.84
C GLU A 2 -35.03 14.27 41.58
N GLN A 3 -34.55 13.28 40.83
CA GLN A 3 -33.14 12.84 40.65
C GLN A 3 -33.16 11.44 39.98
N ARG A 4 -32.69 11.25 38.73
CA ARG A 4 -31.32 10.86 38.28
C ARG A 4 -30.73 9.69 39.10
N HIS A 5 -30.31 8.56 38.53
CA HIS A 5 -29.00 8.22 37.89
C HIS A 5 -29.15 6.83 37.19
N ILE A 6 -28.80 6.56 35.92
CA ILE A 6 -27.51 6.52 35.18
C ILE A 6 -26.54 5.38 35.60
N THR A 7 -26.39 4.44 34.63
CA THR A 7 -25.19 3.68 34.21
C THR A 7 -24.70 2.45 34.98
N GLY A 8 -25.05 1.27 34.44
CA GLY A 8 -24.27 0.04 34.54
C GLY A 8 -23.27 -0.05 33.38
N LYS A 9 -21.98 -0.13 33.74
CA LYS A 9 -20.77 -0.24 32.92
C LYS A 9 -20.89 -1.25 31.76
N SER A 10 -20.87 -0.77 30.52
CA SER A 10 -20.36 -1.55 29.39
C SER A 10 -18.86 -1.27 29.26
N HIS A 11 -18.07 -2.30 29.51
CA HIS A 11 -16.61 -2.30 29.32
C HIS A 11 -16.29 -2.06 27.85
N TRP A 12 -15.93 -0.82 27.54
CA TRP A 12 -15.15 -0.50 26.36
C TRP A 12 -13.79 -1.16 26.51
N TYR A 13 -13.58 -2.24 25.77
CA TYR A 13 -12.23 -2.70 25.48
C TYR A 13 -11.52 -1.56 24.76
N HIS A 14 -10.63 -0.87 25.47
CA HIS A 14 -9.66 0.01 24.82
C HIS A 14 -8.63 -0.88 24.14
N GLU A 15 -8.85 -1.22 22.86
CA GLU A 15 -7.75 -1.57 21.99
C GLU A 15 -6.78 -0.39 22.03
N THR A 16 -5.58 -0.65 22.53
CA THR A 16 -4.52 0.34 22.61
C THR A 16 -4.07 0.61 21.19
N GLN A 17 -4.65 1.63 20.55
CA GLN A 17 -4.15 2.15 19.29
C GLN A 17 -2.76 2.70 19.56
N SER A 18 -1.73 1.93 19.19
CA SER A 18 -0.38 2.44 19.07
C SER A 18 -0.41 3.55 18.02
N SER A 19 -0.19 4.80 18.45
CA SER A 19 0.00 5.94 17.57
C SER A 19 1.22 5.71 16.66
N THR A 20 1.01 5.11 15.50
CA THR A 20 1.88 5.38 14.35
C THR A 20 1.64 6.84 13.97
N ALA A 21 2.73 7.62 13.96
CA ALA A 21 2.80 9.05 13.68
C ALA A 21 1.60 9.60 12.88
N GLU A 22 0.98 10.66 13.40
CA GLU A 22 0.05 11.51 12.65
C GLU A 22 0.81 12.10 11.45
N TYR A 23 0.80 11.38 10.33
CA TYR A 23 1.11 11.98 9.04
C TYR A 23 0.01 12.99 8.79
N ASP A 24 0.37 14.27 8.72
CA ASP A 24 -0.53 15.35 8.35
C ASP A 24 -1.14 15.00 6.98
N VAL A 25 -2.39 14.50 7.00
CA VAL A 25 -3.05 13.96 5.81
C VAL A 25 -3.45 15.15 4.95
N LEU A 26 -2.57 15.52 4.03
CA LEU A 26 -2.89 16.51 3.01
C LEU A 26 -4.17 16.10 2.27
N PRO A 27 -5.02 17.07 1.86
CA PRO A 27 -6.22 16.77 1.10
C PRO A 27 -5.88 15.93 -0.14
N LEU A 28 -6.71 14.93 -0.42
CA LEU A 28 -6.55 14.09 -1.61
C LEU A 28 -6.66 14.96 -2.87
N VAL A 29 -5.68 14.85 -3.76
CA VAL A 29 -5.66 15.54 -5.07
C VAL A 29 -5.80 14.48 -6.18
N PRO A 30 -6.97 14.32 -6.82
CA PRO A 30 -7.19 13.31 -7.86
C PRO A 30 -6.23 13.43 -9.05
N GLU A 31 -5.77 14.64 -9.36
CA GLU A 31 -4.80 14.92 -10.42
C GLU A 31 -3.45 14.23 -10.18
N ALA A 32 -3.11 13.96 -8.91
CA ALA A 32 -1.91 13.21 -8.57
C ALA A 32 -1.92 11.80 -9.17
N ALA A 33 -3.07 11.22 -9.55
CA ALA A 33 -3.13 9.93 -10.22
C ALA A 33 -2.70 9.99 -11.71
N LYS A 34 -2.62 11.18 -12.32
CA LYS A 34 -2.48 11.38 -13.77
C LYS A 34 -1.09 11.82 -14.22
N VAL A 35 -0.07 11.60 -13.38
CA VAL A 35 1.32 11.94 -13.73
C VAL A 35 1.79 11.11 -14.92
N SER A 36 2.58 11.73 -15.79
CA SER A 36 3.12 11.04 -16.98
C SER A 36 4.27 10.08 -16.62
N ASP A 37 5.02 10.43 -15.57
CA ASP A 37 6.13 9.63 -15.06
C ASP A 37 6.00 9.47 -13.53
N PRO A 38 5.66 8.26 -13.03
CA PRO A 38 5.52 7.99 -11.60
C PRO A 38 6.80 8.16 -10.78
N PHE A 39 7.98 8.14 -11.41
CA PHE A 39 9.26 8.31 -10.72
C PHE A 39 9.65 9.78 -10.58
N LEU A 40 9.25 10.60 -11.55
CA LEU A 40 9.51 12.04 -11.53
C LEU A 40 8.33 12.83 -10.92
N LEU A 41 7.12 12.26 -10.91
CA LEU A 41 5.90 12.88 -10.37
C LEU A 41 5.67 14.29 -10.91
N ASP A 42 5.84 14.46 -12.23
CA ASP A 42 5.79 15.73 -12.97
C ASP A 42 6.94 16.73 -12.68
N VAL A 43 8.04 16.29 -12.06
CA VAL A 43 9.28 17.07 -12.07
C VAL A 43 9.90 17.01 -13.46
N ILE A 44 10.10 18.18 -14.07
CA ILE A 44 10.84 18.33 -15.31
C ILE A 44 12.32 18.46 -14.97
N LEU A 45 13.11 17.50 -15.44
CA LEU A 45 14.57 17.50 -15.33
C LEU A 45 15.18 17.51 -16.73
N ASP A 46 16.28 18.22 -16.91
CA ASP A 46 17.08 18.15 -18.13
C ASP A 46 17.80 16.79 -18.23
N GLU A 47 18.26 16.46 -19.43
CA GLU A 47 18.87 15.17 -19.72
C GLU A 47 20.21 14.98 -18.99
N GLU A 48 20.99 16.05 -18.78
CA GLU A 48 22.27 15.98 -18.07
C GLU A 48 22.05 15.62 -16.58
N THR A 49 21.04 16.20 -15.95
CA THR A 49 20.64 15.90 -14.56
C THR A 49 20.10 14.47 -14.42
N LEU A 50 19.40 13.95 -15.44
CA LEU A 50 18.81 12.61 -15.40
C LEU A 50 19.81 11.49 -15.75
N ALA A 51 20.82 11.80 -16.57
CA ALA A 51 21.77 10.84 -17.12
C ALA A 51 22.36 9.85 -16.10
N PRO A 52 22.77 10.26 -14.87
CA PRO A 52 23.33 9.34 -13.88
C PRO A 52 22.36 8.24 -13.42
N PHE A 53 21.05 8.49 -13.51
CA PHE A 53 20.00 7.62 -12.99
C PHE A 53 19.39 6.71 -14.06
N LEU A 54 19.65 6.96 -15.35
CA LEU A 54 19.01 6.23 -16.45
C LEU A 54 19.24 4.71 -16.40
N SER A 55 20.39 4.27 -15.89
CA SER A 55 20.76 2.85 -15.79
C SER A 55 19.78 2.01 -14.98
N TRP A 56 19.19 2.57 -13.92
CA TRP A 56 18.16 1.91 -13.11
C TRP A 56 16.76 2.46 -13.39
N LEU A 57 16.63 3.72 -13.80
CA LEU A 57 15.34 4.37 -14.02
C LEU A 57 14.62 3.83 -15.25
N VAL A 58 15.33 3.55 -16.33
CA VAL A 58 14.75 2.95 -17.54
C VAL A 58 14.11 1.58 -17.26
N PRO A 59 14.83 0.60 -16.67
CA PRO A 59 14.20 -0.69 -16.34
C PRO A 59 13.11 -0.54 -15.27
N ALA A 60 13.25 0.37 -14.30
CA ALA A 60 12.21 0.61 -13.30
C ALA A 60 10.91 1.13 -13.92
N ARG A 61 10.98 2.03 -14.93
CA ARG A 61 9.81 2.49 -15.68
C ARG A 61 9.12 1.35 -16.44
N VAL A 62 9.89 0.45 -17.05
CA VAL A 62 9.33 -0.74 -17.72
C VAL A 62 8.59 -1.63 -16.72
N LEU A 63 9.23 -1.96 -15.59
CA LEU A 63 8.63 -2.78 -14.54
C LEU A 63 7.39 -2.12 -13.93
N ALA A 64 7.36 -0.79 -13.78
CA ALA A 64 6.20 -0.10 -13.23
C ALA A 64 4.93 -0.30 -14.07
N VAL A 65 5.05 -0.39 -15.40
CA VAL A 65 3.91 -0.68 -16.29
C VAL A 65 3.38 -2.10 -16.08
N GLU A 66 4.27 -3.07 -15.85
CA GLU A 66 3.90 -4.46 -15.59
C GLU A 66 3.32 -4.68 -14.18
N LEU A 67 3.87 -3.97 -13.19
CA LEU A 67 3.46 -4.07 -11.80
C LEU A 67 2.17 -3.30 -11.51
N PHE A 68 1.88 -2.20 -12.20
CA PHE A 68 0.71 -1.36 -11.97
C PHE A 68 -0.12 -1.08 -13.23
N PRO A 69 -0.60 -2.11 -13.93
CA PRO A 69 -1.43 -1.92 -15.13
C PRO A 69 -2.78 -1.27 -14.76
N ASP A 70 -3.34 -0.49 -15.69
CA ASP A 70 -4.64 0.17 -15.50
C ASP A 70 -5.81 -0.82 -15.43
N GLN A 71 -5.68 -1.95 -16.13
CA GLN A 71 -6.62 -3.06 -16.09
C GLN A 71 -5.89 -4.34 -15.71
N LEU A 72 -6.38 -5.01 -14.67
CA LEU A 72 -5.83 -6.28 -14.21
C LEU A 72 -6.96 -7.30 -14.10
N THR A 73 -6.79 -8.44 -14.75
CA THR A 73 -7.67 -9.59 -14.56
C THR A 73 -7.02 -10.57 -13.61
N VAL A 74 -7.67 -10.79 -12.47
CA VAL A 74 -7.22 -11.77 -11.48
C VAL A 74 -7.56 -13.17 -11.97
N THR A 75 -6.60 -14.08 -11.94
CA THR A 75 -6.77 -15.49 -12.33
C THR A 75 -6.40 -16.39 -11.16
N ARG A 76 -6.64 -17.71 -11.29
CA ARG A 76 -6.25 -18.66 -10.23
C ARG A 76 -4.75 -18.66 -9.93
N SER A 77 -3.93 -18.29 -10.90
CA SER A 77 -2.47 -18.20 -10.78
C SER A 77 -1.96 -16.77 -10.56
N GLN A 78 -2.79 -15.74 -10.71
CA GLN A 78 -2.42 -14.34 -10.48
C GLN A 78 -3.53 -13.74 -9.62
N THR A 79 -3.38 -13.90 -8.31
CA THR A 79 -4.42 -13.57 -7.33
C THR A 79 -4.31 -12.14 -6.82
N PHE A 80 -3.16 -11.50 -7.01
CA PHE A 80 -2.84 -10.20 -6.44
C PHE A 80 -3.53 -9.06 -7.18
N THR A 81 -4.55 -8.47 -6.55
CA THR A 81 -5.45 -7.50 -7.16
C THR A 81 -4.79 -6.13 -7.37
N ALA A 82 -5.38 -5.29 -8.23
CA ALA A 82 -4.92 -3.92 -8.42
C ALA A 82 -4.96 -3.09 -7.12
N TYR A 83 -6.00 -3.32 -6.28
CA TYR A 83 -6.12 -2.68 -4.98
C TYR A 83 -4.96 -3.07 -4.06
N GLU A 84 -4.68 -4.37 -3.95
CA GLU A 84 -3.62 -4.86 -3.07
C GLU A 84 -2.22 -4.42 -3.52
N ARG A 85 -1.98 -4.36 -4.85
CA ARG A 85 -0.73 -3.81 -5.42
C ARG A 85 -0.54 -2.34 -5.04
N LEU A 86 -1.56 -1.51 -5.24
CA LEU A 86 -1.49 -0.08 -4.90
C LEU A 86 -1.41 0.17 -3.39
N SER A 87 -2.14 -0.61 -2.59
CA SER A 87 -2.06 -0.55 -1.12
C SER A 87 -0.68 -0.95 -0.61
N THR A 88 -0.06 -1.96 -1.23
CA THR A 88 1.33 -2.37 -0.96
C THR A 88 2.31 -1.24 -1.29
N ALA A 89 2.19 -0.64 -2.48
CA ALA A 89 3.05 0.47 -2.90
C ALA A 89 2.88 1.71 -2.01
N LEU A 90 1.65 2.04 -1.61
CA LEU A 90 1.36 3.09 -0.65
C LEU A 90 2.01 2.81 0.71
N THR A 91 1.94 1.58 1.19
CA THR A 91 2.58 1.17 2.45
C THR A 91 4.10 1.40 2.39
N VAL A 92 4.75 1.00 1.30
CA VAL A 92 6.18 1.22 1.11
C VAL A 92 6.50 2.71 1.04
N ALA A 93 5.73 3.50 0.29
CA ALA A 93 5.91 4.95 0.19
C ALA A 93 5.83 5.64 1.56
N GLN A 94 4.88 5.21 2.40
CA GLN A 94 4.72 5.69 3.77
C GLN A 94 5.91 5.31 4.66
N VAL A 95 6.36 4.04 4.60
CA VAL A 95 7.51 3.55 5.37
C VAL A 95 8.80 4.28 4.98
N CYS A 96 8.98 4.57 3.69
CA CYS A 96 10.11 5.35 3.19
C CYS A 96 9.96 6.87 3.39
N GLY A 97 8.80 7.36 3.86
CA GLY A 97 8.56 8.78 4.09
C GLY A 97 8.44 9.64 2.83
N VAL A 98 8.09 9.05 1.67
CA VAL A 98 8.02 9.78 0.39
C VAL A 98 6.60 10.30 0.15
N GLN A 99 6.28 11.47 0.70
CA GLN A 99 4.91 12.02 0.69
C GLN A 99 4.30 12.15 -0.73
N ARG A 100 5.09 12.52 -1.74
CA ARG A 100 4.57 12.64 -3.10
C ARG A 100 4.11 11.29 -3.67
N LEU A 101 4.81 10.20 -3.35
CA LEU A 101 4.38 8.85 -3.72
C LEU A 101 3.16 8.42 -2.92
N CYS A 102 3.06 8.79 -1.64
CA CYS A 102 1.84 8.56 -0.86
C CYS A 102 0.62 9.20 -1.53
N ASN A 103 0.74 10.45 -1.96
CA ASN A 103 -0.33 11.17 -2.65
C ASN A 103 -0.66 10.50 -4.00
N TYR A 104 0.34 10.14 -4.80
CA TYR A 104 0.18 9.43 -6.08
C TYR A 104 -0.59 8.12 -5.91
N TYR A 105 -0.15 7.23 -5.02
CA TYR A 105 -0.78 5.93 -4.83
C TYR A 105 -2.16 6.05 -4.17
N SER A 106 -2.36 6.98 -3.23
CA SER A 106 -3.67 7.24 -2.63
C SER A 106 -4.70 7.72 -3.66
N ALA A 107 -4.29 8.62 -4.56
CA ALA A 107 -5.15 9.10 -5.65
C ALA A 107 -5.54 7.97 -6.62
N ARG A 108 -4.63 7.03 -6.91
CA ARG A 108 -4.93 5.83 -7.72
C ARG A 108 -5.78 4.79 -6.99
N LEU A 109 -5.66 4.69 -5.67
CA LEU A 109 -6.41 3.73 -4.86
C LEU A 109 -7.87 4.13 -4.66
N THR A 110 -8.14 5.44 -4.55
CA THR A 110 -9.47 6.01 -4.28
C THR A 110 -10.60 5.55 -5.22
N PRO A 111 -10.42 5.50 -6.56
CA PRO A 111 -11.47 5.07 -7.47
C PRO A 111 -11.68 3.54 -7.50
N LEU A 112 -10.77 2.75 -6.91
CA LEU A 112 -10.90 1.29 -6.93
C LEU A 112 -11.95 0.82 -5.91
N PRO A 113 -12.67 -0.27 -6.22
CA PRO A 113 -13.49 -0.93 -5.20
C PRO A 113 -12.55 -1.39 -4.07
N GLY A 114 -12.88 -1.00 -2.84
CA GLY A 114 -12.15 -1.45 -1.67
C GLY A 114 -12.22 -2.97 -1.50
N PRO A 115 -11.37 -3.55 -0.62
CA PRO A 115 -11.49 -4.94 -0.24
C PRO A 115 -12.91 -5.20 0.27
N ASP A 116 -13.43 -6.40 0.00
CA ASP A 116 -14.71 -6.77 0.59
C ASP A 116 -14.60 -6.75 2.13
N SER A 117 -15.73 -6.54 2.82
CA SER A 117 -15.76 -6.43 4.28
C SER A 117 -15.65 -7.78 5.00
N SER A 118 -15.35 -8.88 4.29
CA SER A 118 -15.17 -10.19 4.91
C SER A 118 -13.97 -10.21 5.85
N ARG A 119 -13.98 -11.14 6.81
CA ARG A 119 -12.84 -11.31 7.72
C ARG A 119 -11.62 -11.82 6.96
N GLU A 120 -11.84 -12.67 5.97
CA GLU A 120 -10.84 -13.31 5.14
C GLU A 120 -10.10 -12.27 4.28
N SER A 121 -10.83 -11.38 3.62
CA SER A 121 -10.25 -10.29 2.82
C SER A 121 -9.45 -9.31 3.68
N ASN A 122 -10.00 -8.91 4.83
CA ASN A 122 -9.29 -8.04 5.77
C ASN A 122 -8.02 -8.71 6.33
N HIS A 123 -8.10 -10.00 6.66
CA HIS A 123 -6.95 -10.77 7.13
C HIS A 123 -5.87 -10.87 6.05
N ARG A 124 -6.25 -11.13 4.79
CA ARG A 124 -5.36 -11.16 3.63
C ARG A 124 -4.63 -9.83 3.45
N LEU A 125 -5.38 -8.72 3.43
CA LEU A 125 -4.79 -7.39 3.27
C LEU A 125 -3.84 -7.04 4.42
N ALA A 126 -4.17 -7.42 5.65
CA ALA A 126 -3.31 -7.21 6.81
C ALA A 126 -1.97 -7.95 6.68
N GLN A 127 -1.98 -9.22 6.27
CA GLN A 127 -0.75 -10.01 6.05
C GLN A 127 0.12 -9.42 4.94
N ILE A 128 -0.48 -9.03 3.81
CA ILE A 128 0.21 -8.36 2.70
C ILE A 128 0.88 -7.07 3.18
N THR A 129 0.11 -6.22 3.87
CA THR A 129 0.59 -4.92 4.38
C THR A 129 1.74 -5.09 5.38
N GLN A 130 1.62 -6.07 6.28
CA GLN A 130 2.67 -6.38 7.25
C GLN A 130 3.95 -6.84 6.55
N TYR A 131 3.85 -7.76 5.59
CA TYR A 131 5.00 -8.22 4.83
C TYR A 131 5.68 -7.08 4.06
N ALA A 132 4.89 -6.22 3.39
CA ALA A 132 5.40 -5.05 2.67
C ALA A 132 6.17 -4.10 3.58
N ARG A 133 5.65 -3.84 4.79
CA ARG A 133 6.32 -3.01 5.80
C ARG A 133 7.65 -3.63 6.24
N GLN A 134 7.68 -4.93 6.52
CA GLN A 134 8.90 -5.64 6.90
C GLN A 134 9.94 -5.61 5.78
N LEU A 135 9.51 -5.80 4.52
CA LEU A 135 10.39 -5.76 3.36
C LEU A 135 11.01 -4.38 3.18
N ALA A 136 10.24 -3.31 3.39
CA ALA A 136 10.72 -1.94 3.27
C ALA A 136 11.62 -1.50 4.43
N SER A 137 11.32 -1.90 5.67
CA SER A 137 12.04 -1.43 6.86
C SER A 137 13.21 -2.32 7.28
N SER A 138 13.04 -3.64 7.19
CA SER A 138 13.94 -4.62 7.82
C SER A 138 13.94 -5.95 7.06
N PRO A 139 14.36 -5.98 5.78
CA PRO A 139 14.25 -7.17 4.93
C PRO A 139 14.99 -8.40 5.47
N SER A 140 16.01 -8.21 6.33
CA SER A 140 16.78 -9.29 6.96
C SER A 140 15.96 -10.18 7.91
N ILE A 141 14.80 -9.72 8.38
CA ILE A 141 13.93 -10.51 9.28
C ILE A 141 12.95 -11.41 8.52
N ILE A 142 12.86 -11.28 7.20
CA ILE A 142 11.95 -12.08 6.39
C ILE A 142 12.50 -13.50 6.28
N ASP A 143 11.75 -14.45 6.83
CA ASP A 143 12.08 -15.86 6.81
C ASP A 143 11.05 -16.68 6.00
N ASN A 144 11.22 -18.00 6.02
CA ASN A 144 10.28 -18.92 5.36
C ASN A 144 8.86 -18.83 5.95
N ARG A 145 8.72 -18.44 7.21
CA ARG A 145 7.42 -18.31 7.87
C ARG A 145 6.68 -17.06 7.38
N SER A 146 7.37 -15.94 7.21
CA SER A 146 6.81 -14.74 6.58
C SER A 146 6.26 -15.05 5.18
N ARG A 147 6.98 -15.85 4.39
CA ARG A 147 6.51 -16.30 3.06
C ARG A 147 5.33 -17.27 3.15
N GLN A 148 5.32 -18.17 4.13
CA GLN A 148 4.20 -19.08 4.34
C GLN A 148 2.92 -18.31 4.68
N HIS A 149 2.99 -17.24 5.48
CA HIS A 149 1.83 -16.40 5.78
C HIS A 149 1.20 -15.77 4.53
N LEU A 150 1.99 -15.42 3.51
CA LEU A 150 1.47 -14.96 2.22
C LEU A 150 0.74 -16.09 1.47
N ASN A 151 1.31 -17.30 1.47
CA ASN A 151 0.67 -18.46 0.86
C ASN A 151 -0.65 -18.82 1.57
N ASP A 152 -0.71 -18.72 2.90
CA ASP A 152 -1.88 -19.05 3.73
C ASP A 152 -3.07 -18.11 3.43
N VAL A 153 -2.79 -16.87 3.02
CA VAL A 153 -3.84 -15.93 2.57
C VAL A 153 -4.13 -16.01 1.07
N GLY A 154 -3.56 -17.01 0.39
CA GLY A 154 -3.86 -17.35 -1.00
C GLY A 154 -3.06 -16.55 -2.03
N LEU A 155 -1.91 -15.96 -1.67
CA LEU A 155 -0.95 -15.49 -2.68
C LEU A 155 -0.21 -16.69 -3.25
N THR A 156 0.06 -16.64 -4.54
CA THR A 156 0.80 -17.69 -5.24
C THR A 156 2.23 -17.27 -5.48
N ALA A 157 3.09 -18.22 -5.88
CA ALA A 157 4.46 -17.90 -6.25
C ALA A 157 4.54 -16.83 -7.35
N TRP A 158 3.59 -16.82 -8.30
CA TRP A 158 3.47 -15.83 -9.38
C TRP A 158 3.12 -14.43 -8.90
N ASP A 159 2.49 -14.31 -7.72
CA ASP A 159 2.18 -13.02 -7.10
C ASP A 159 3.39 -12.42 -6.36
N CYS A 160 4.42 -13.24 -6.10
CA CYS A 160 5.60 -12.91 -5.30
C CYS A 160 6.90 -12.80 -6.14
N VAL A 161 6.81 -12.84 -7.47
CA VAL A 161 7.97 -12.75 -8.40
C VAL A 161 8.40 -11.31 -8.62
#